data_AF-A0A1H7R104-F1
#
_entry.id   AF-A0A1H7R104-F1
#
_cell.length_a   1.000
_cell.length_b   1.000
_cell.length_c   1.000
_cell.angle_alpha   90.00
_cell.angle_beta   90.00
_cell.angle_gamma   90.00
#
_symmetry.space_group_name_H-M   'P 1'
#
loop_
_entity.id
_entity.type
_entity.pdbx_description
1 polymer ?
#
loop_
_entity_poly.entity_id
_entity_poly.type
_entity_poly.pdbx_seq_one_letter_code
_entity_poly.pdbx_strand_id
1 'polypeptide(L)'
;MDIRNLDINPYSLSEKVIKNGNKSFKLWLEFEISTPWDDIENDFANIIVDTLDGRSYGINVWTYKFLETTINADKENGENLNGLYLVPPDLFVKELSRNCIEKTISDLLKNGNLEDTLSNTTFELKFLEPYWDVIEMEEKNIQALMNELKLELPDDHLLRNENYELIAKKTNNDDIVLELEDERIAVVHLTWKSKKETNGYPTTRIYKDKVDFWNNEMKQDILEFKEKKTGNNV
;
A
#
# COMPACT_ATOMS: atom_id res chain seq x y z
N MET A 1 33.80 4.88 -25.15
CA MET A 1 32.63 4.03 -24.92
C MET A 1 31.45 4.96 -24.85
N ASP A 2 30.52 4.83 -25.80
CA ASP A 2 29.35 5.67 -25.92
C ASP A 2 28.26 5.15 -24.96
N ILE A 3 27.90 5.95 -23.96
CA ILE A 3 26.98 5.59 -22.85
C ILE A 3 25.52 5.91 -23.23
N ARG A 4 25.26 6.31 -24.47
CA ARG A 4 23.95 6.83 -24.92
C ARG A 4 22.98 5.76 -25.42
N ASN A 5 22.93 4.60 -24.78
CA ASN A 5 21.91 3.57 -25.05
C ASN A 5 21.65 2.68 -23.82
N LEU A 6 21.68 3.25 -22.62
CA LEU A 6 20.82 2.72 -21.58
C LEU A 6 19.45 3.29 -21.86
N ASP A 7 18.53 2.41 -22.23
CA ASP A 7 17.10 2.68 -22.30
C ASP A 7 16.62 2.93 -20.85
N ILE A 8 16.99 4.08 -20.27
CA ILE A 8 16.63 4.47 -18.91
C ILE A 8 15.20 5.01 -18.97
N ASN A 9 14.28 4.15 -19.36
CA ASN A 9 12.88 4.40 -19.06
C ASN A 9 12.74 4.17 -17.55
N PRO A 10 12.47 5.21 -16.72
CA PRO A 10 12.38 5.04 -15.27
C PRO A 10 11.29 4.02 -14.87
N TYR A 11 10.24 3.86 -15.68
CA TYR A 11 9.24 2.81 -15.50
C TYR A 11 9.82 1.39 -15.67
N SER A 12 10.85 1.21 -16.50
CA SER A 12 11.52 -0.09 -16.63
C SER A 12 12.31 -0.47 -15.36
N LEU A 13 12.83 0.53 -14.64
CA LEU A 13 13.56 0.32 -13.40
C LEU A 13 12.62 0.04 -12.23
N SER A 14 11.45 0.70 -12.17
CA SER A 14 10.44 0.40 -11.15
C SER A 14 9.85 -1.00 -11.29
N GLU A 15 9.74 -1.52 -12.52
CA GLU A 15 9.26 -2.89 -12.76
C GLU A 15 10.31 -3.97 -12.44
N LYS A 16 11.58 -3.59 -12.28
CA LYS A 16 12.67 -4.52 -11.99
C LYS A 16 12.51 -5.11 -10.59
N VAL A 17 12.47 -6.44 -10.51
CA VAL A 17 12.48 -7.16 -9.23
C VAL A 17 13.90 -7.21 -8.67
N ILE A 18 14.09 -6.58 -7.53
CA ILE A 18 15.30 -6.65 -6.71
C ILE A 18 15.23 -7.92 -5.86
N LYS A 19 16.23 -8.79 -6.02
CA LYS A 19 16.27 -10.08 -5.33
C LYS A 19 16.75 -9.90 -3.90
N ASN A 20 15.91 -10.28 -2.94
CA ASN A 20 16.22 -10.23 -1.50
C ASN A 20 15.60 -11.44 -0.77
N GLY A 21 15.91 -12.66 -1.24
CA GLY A 21 15.32 -13.89 -0.72
C GLY A 21 13.79 -13.92 -0.90
N ASN A 22 13.07 -14.35 0.13
CA ASN A 22 11.60 -14.37 0.17
C ASN A 22 10.96 -12.97 0.29
N LYS A 23 11.76 -11.91 0.47
CA LYS A 23 11.32 -10.52 0.53
C LYS A 23 11.85 -9.70 -0.64
N SER A 24 11.88 -10.33 -1.82
CA SER A 24 12.16 -9.62 -3.07
C SER A 24 11.10 -8.53 -3.29
N PHE A 25 11.49 -7.42 -3.92
CA PHE A 25 10.63 -6.24 -4.05
C PHE A 25 10.91 -5.49 -5.36
N LYS A 26 9.98 -4.62 -5.74
CA LYS A 26 10.10 -3.60 -6.79
C LYS A 26 10.27 -2.24 -6.13
N LEU A 27 10.98 -1.34 -6.78
CA LEU A 27 11.34 -0.04 -6.21
C LEU A 27 11.14 1.09 -7.21
N TRP A 28 10.18 1.94 -6.92
CA TRP A 28 9.93 3.20 -7.61
C TRP A 28 10.52 4.37 -6.82
N LEU A 29 11.14 5.31 -7.53
CA LEU A 29 11.85 6.45 -6.96
C LEU A 29 11.33 7.71 -7.65
N GLU A 30 10.67 8.60 -6.90
CA GLU A 30 10.08 9.84 -7.43
C GLU A 30 11.09 10.67 -8.22
N PHE A 31 12.32 10.72 -7.72
CA PHE A 31 13.40 11.50 -8.28
C PHE A 31 13.89 11.05 -9.65
N GLU A 32 13.58 9.82 -10.06
CA GLU A 32 13.93 9.33 -11.41
C GLU A 32 12.94 9.81 -12.48
N ILE A 33 11.82 10.41 -12.08
CA ILE A 33 10.74 10.86 -12.98
C ILE A 33 10.63 12.38 -13.02
N SER A 34 10.85 13.05 -11.89
CA SER A 34 10.37 14.42 -11.63
C SER A 34 11.38 15.55 -11.90
N THR A 35 12.24 15.43 -12.92
CA THR A 35 13.33 16.40 -13.29
C THR A 35 14.62 16.22 -12.47
N PRO A 36 15.80 16.71 -12.93
CA PRO A 36 17.08 16.33 -12.35
C PRO A 36 17.27 16.93 -10.96
N TRP A 37 17.92 16.16 -10.09
CA TRP A 37 18.18 16.53 -8.71
C TRP A 37 19.49 17.26 -8.63
N ASP A 38 19.45 18.45 -8.04
CA ASP A 38 20.62 19.32 -7.99
C ASP A 38 21.62 18.89 -6.90
N ASP A 39 21.15 18.26 -5.81
CA ASP A 39 22.02 17.77 -4.72
C ASP A 39 21.57 16.43 -4.12
N ILE A 40 22.15 15.34 -4.62
CA ILE A 40 21.84 13.97 -4.14
C ILE A 40 22.18 13.73 -2.66
N GLU A 41 22.97 14.58 -2.01
CA GLU A 41 23.32 14.45 -0.59
C GLU A 41 22.55 15.41 0.32
N ASN A 42 21.75 16.34 -0.24
CA ASN A 42 21.03 17.37 0.49
C ASN A 42 19.62 17.62 -0.08
N ASP A 43 18.85 16.55 -0.18
CA ASP A 43 17.47 16.61 -0.66
C ASP A 43 16.61 15.52 0.01
N PHE A 44 15.32 15.45 -0.33
CA PHE A 44 14.34 14.47 0.13
C PHE A 44 13.53 13.91 -1.02
N ALA A 45 13.12 12.64 -1.00
CA ALA A 45 12.25 12.08 -2.04
C ALA A 45 11.24 11.07 -1.49
N ASN A 46 10.12 10.90 -2.20
CA ASN A 46 9.21 9.80 -1.96
C ASN A 46 9.61 8.56 -2.77
N ILE A 47 9.47 7.39 -2.17
CA ILE A 47 9.72 6.10 -2.82
C ILE A 47 8.54 5.17 -2.58
N ILE A 48 8.36 4.21 -3.49
CA ILE A 48 7.39 3.12 -3.32
C ILE A 48 8.12 1.78 -3.36
N VAL A 49 7.89 0.97 -2.34
CA VAL A 49 8.42 -0.40 -2.23
C VAL A 49 7.27 -1.38 -2.37
N ASP A 50 7.24 -2.11 -3.48
CA ASP A 50 6.23 -3.15 -3.73
C ASP A 50 6.84 -4.53 -3.48
N THR A 51 6.43 -5.20 -2.42
CA THR A 51 6.85 -6.58 -2.17
C THR A 51 6.03 -7.58 -3.00
N LEU A 52 6.64 -8.72 -3.32
CA LEU A 52 5.98 -9.73 -4.17
C LEU A 52 4.81 -10.46 -3.49
N ASP A 53 4.66 -10.31 -2.18
CA ASP A 53 3.50 -10.86 -1.49
C ASP A 53 2.26 -9.98 -1.62
N GLY A 54 2.38 -8.67 -1.82
CA GLY A 54 1.25 -7.76 -2.03
C GLY A 54 1.27 -6.53 -1.13
N ARG A 55 2.23 -6.44 -0.22
CA ARG A 55 2.42 -5.23 0.59
C ARG A 55 3.12 -4.15 -0.23
N SER A 56 2.60 -2.94 -0.15
CA SER A 56 3.17 -1.74 -0.76
C SER A 56 3.55 -0.77 0.35
N TYR A 57 4.65 -0.03 0.16
CA TYR A 57 5.07 0.98 1.13
C TYR A 57 5.37 2.30 0.46
N GLY A 58 4.68 3.36 0.85
CA GLY A 58 5.05 4.74 0.54
C GLY A 58 5.99 5.26 1.63
N ILE A 59 7.20 5.69 1.27
CA ILE A 59 8.22 6.09 2.23
C ILE A 59 8.77 7.46 1.84
N ASN A 60 8.66 8.43 2.75
CA ASN A 60 9.35 9.70 2.65
C ASN A 60 10.79 9.55 3.14
N VAL A 61 11.77 9.84 2.27
CA VAL A 61 13.19 9.61 2.52
C VAL A 61 13.93 10.93 2.50
N TRP A 62 14.65 11.27 3.57
CA TRP A 62 15.54 12.43 3.59
C TRP A 62 17.01 12.01 3.58
N THR A 63 17.84 12.84 2.99
CA THR A 63 19.28 12.78 3.22
C THR A 63 19.66 13.40 4.56
N TYR A 64 20.82 13.03 5.10
CA TYR A 64 21.28 13.59 6.38
C TYR A 64 21.45 15.11 6.36
N LYS A 65 21.94 15.69 5.25
CA LYS A 65 22.13 17.15 5.16
C LYS A 65 20.80 17.89 5.02
N PHE A 66 19.80 17.26 4.42
CA PHE A 66 18.51 17.88 4.21
C PHE A 66 17.80 18.24 5.53
N LEU A 67 18.08 17.51 6.61
CA LEU A 67 17.63 17.88 7.94
C LEU A 67 18.07 19.30 8.33
N GLU A 68 19.33 19.68 8.09
CA GLU A 68 19.80 21.03 8.40
C GLU A 68 19.17 22.08 7.48
N THR A 69 19.00 21.73 6.20
CA THR A 69 18.36 22.59 5.20
C THR A 69 16.93 22.94 5.61
N THR A 70 16.12 21.95 6.00
CA THR A 70 14.73 22.22 6.40
C THR A 70 14.64 22.97 7.74
N ILE A 71 15.54 22.76 8.70
CA ILE A 71 15.57 23.56 9.94
C ILE A 71 15.84 25.03 9.63
N ASN A 72 16.74 25.30 8.69
CA ASN A 72 17.08 26.67 8.32
C ASN A 72 15.95 27.34 7.54
N ALA A 73 15.30 26.60 6.62
CA ALA A 73 14.11 27.09 5.93
C ALA A 73 13.00 27.48 6.92
N ASP A 74 12.71 26.63 7.92
CA ASP A 74 11.70 26.88 8.94
C ASP A 74 11.99 28.13 9.79
N LYS A 75 13.27 28.38 10.11
CA LYS A 75 13.70 29.60 10.80
C LYS A 75 13.47 30.86 9.97
N GLU A 76 13.65 30.75 8.66
CA GLU A 76 13.52 31.88 7.73
C GLU A 76 12.06 32.19 7.40
N ASN A 77 11.23 31.16 7.20
CA ASN A 77 9.84 31.31 6.80
C ASN A 77 8.85 31.35 8.00
N GLY A 78 9.31 31.00 9.22
CA GLY A 78 8.52 30.98 10.44
C GLY A 78 7.72 29.70 10.67
N GLU A 79 7.88 28.67 9.82
CA GLU A 79 7.25 27.37 9.95
C GLU A 79 7.80 26.58 11.15
N ASN A 80 7.03 25.59 11.60
CA ASN A 80 7.33 24.75 12.76
C ASN A 80 7.85 25.53 13.98
N LEU A 81 7.18 26.66 14.27
CA LEU A 81 7.52 27.62 15.33
C LEU A 81 8.95 28.18 15.20
N ASN A 82 9.34 28.59 13.97
CA ASN A 82 10.66 29.07 13.61
C ASN A 82 11.75 27.98 13.75
N GLY A 83 11.44 26.78 13.27
CA GLY A 83 12.35 25.61 13.31
C GLY A 83 12.61 25.08 14.72
N LEU A 84 11.64 25.25 15.64
CA LEU A 84 11.71 24.67 16.99
C LEU A 84 11.62 23.14 16.93
N TYR A 85 10.81 22.63 16.01
CA TYR A 85 10.62 21.20 15.79
C TYR A 85 10.55 20.90 14.29
N LEU A 86 10.62 19.61 13.96
CA LEU A 86 10.31 19.08 12.64
C LEU A 86 9.51 17.80 12.81
N VAL A 87 8.61 17.53 11.87
CA VAL A 87 8.06 16.19 11.70
C VAL A 87 9.07 15.41 10.86
N PRO A 88 9.69 14.35 11.40
CA PRO A 88 10.75 13.63 10.68
C PRO A 88 10.17 12.84 9.50
N PRO A 89 11.01 12.51 8.50
CA PRO A 89 10.66 11.55 7.46
C PRO A 89 10.52 10.13 8.03
N ASP A 90 10.04 9.22 7.20
CA ASP A 90 10.02 7.79 7.54
C ASP A 90 11.43 7.20 7.59
N LEU A 91 12.36 7.71 6.78
CA LEU A 91 13.71 7.15 6.66
C LEU A 91 14.76 8.23 6.36
N PHE A 92 15.92 8.13 7.02
CA PHE A 92 17.11 8.86 6.65
C PHE A 92 18.11 7.98 5.90
N VAL A 93 18.71 8.52 4.85
CA VAL A 93 19.77 7.87 4.07
C VAL A 93 20.95 8.80 3.83
N LYS A 94 22.07 8.23 3.37
CA LYS A 94 23.27 9.01 3.05
C LYS A 94 23.07 9.90 1.82
N GLU A 95 22.47 9.35 0.77
CA GLU A 95 22.32 9.99 -0.55
C GLU A 95 21.11 9.41 -1.29
N LEU A 96 20.48 10.19 -2.16
CA LEU A 96 19.39 9.77 -3.04
C LEU A 96 19.92 9.11 -4.31
N SER A 97 20.69 8.04 -4.13
CA SER A 97 21.10 7.17 -5.24
C SER A 97 20.33 5.85 -5.18
N ARG A 98 19.90 5.32 -6.33
CA ARG A 98 19.22 4.02 -6.41
C ARG A 98 19.97 2.92 -5.65
N ASN A 99 21.30 2.86 -5.78
CA ASN A 99 22.11 1.88 -5.05
C ASN A 99 22.09 2.07 -3.53
N CYS A 100 22.04 3.32 -3.03
CA CYS A 100 21.88 3.59 -1.60
C CYS A 100 20.50 3.14 -1.11
N ILE A 101 19.43 3.52 -1.81
CA ILE A 101 18.06 3.15 -1.45
C ILE A 101 17.84 1.63 -1.53
N GLU A 102 18.23 0.97 -2.62
CA GLU A 102 18.08 -0.49 -2.78
C GLU A 102 18.76 -1.27 -1.65
N LYS A 103 19.98 -0.87 -1.26
CA LYS A 103 20.70 -1.50 -0.14
C LYS A 103 19.99 -1.27 1.19
N THR A 104 19.52 -0.05 1.42
CA THR A 104 18.83 0.33 2.66
C THR A 104 17.53 -0.47 2.82
N ILE A 105 16.68 -0.48 1.80
CA ILE A 105 15.43 -1.25 1.81
C ILE A 105 15.70 -2.76 1.93
N SER A 106 16.72 -3.27 1.24
CA SER A 106 17.10 -4.68 1.36
C SER A 106 17.53 -5.06 2.78
N ASP A 107 18.24 -4.18 3.48
CA ASP A 107 18.67 -4.39 4.85
C ASP A 107 17.50 -4.34 5.84
N LEU A 108 16.64 -3.32 5.73
CA LEU A 108 15.44 -3.19 6.56
C LEU A 108 14.53 -4.42 6.43
N LEU A 109 14.29 -4.88 5.20
CA LEU A 109 13.49 -6.08 4.95
C LEU A 109 14.12 -7.37 5.53
N LYS A 110 15.45 -7.45 5.66
CA LYS A 110 16.09 -8.59 6.35
C LYS A 110 15.80 -8.59 7.85
N ASN A 111 15.65 -7.41 8.45
CA ASN A 111 15.44 -7.25 9.89
C ASN A 111 13.96 -7.38 10.30
N GLY A 112 13.03 -7.12 9.39
CA GLY A 112 11.60 -7.14 9.69
C GLY A 112 10.77 -6.80 8.46
N ASN A 113 9.46 -6.69 8.62
CA ASN A 113 8.68 -6.00 7.61
C ASN A 113 8.85 -4.48 7.79
N LEU A 114 8.51 -3.68 6.78
CA LEU A 114 8.78 -2.23 6.88
C LEU A 114 7.79 -1.57 7.85
N GLU A 115 6.56 -2.07 7.93
CA GLU A 115 5.55 -1.71 8.94
C GLU A 115 5.98 -2.04 10.38
N ASP A 116 6.94 -2.97 10.55
CA ASP A 116 7.49 -3.29 11.88
C ASP A 116 8.69 -2.39 12.25
N THR A 117 9.32 -1.73 11.27
CA THR A 117 10.59 -1.01 11.44
C THR A 117 10.51 0.49 11.15
N LEU A 118 9.52 0.92 10.37
CA LEU A 118 9.20 2.31 10.01
C LEU A 118 7.86 2.72 10.62
N SER A 119 7.43 3.96 10.35
CA SER A 119 6.09 4.42 10.73
C SER A 119 4.98 3.59 10.08
N ASN A 120 3.89 3.32 10.80
CA ASN A 120 2.73 2.61 10.28
C ASN A 120 2.07 3.32 9.08
N THR A 121 2.26 4.64 8.97
CA THR A 121 1.77 5.46 7.86
C THR A 121 2.40 5.12 6.52
N THR A 122 3.43 4.27 6.51
CA THR A 122 4.10 3.84 5.28
C THR A 122 3.37 2.70 4.59
N PHE A 123 2.48 1.95 5.27
CA PHE A 123 1.92 0.71 4.75
C PHE A 123 0.66 0.92 3.90
N GLU A 124 0.67 0.39 2.68
CA GLU A 124 -0.49 0.31 1.79
C GLU A 124 -0.70 -1.11 1.26
N LEU A 125 -1.94 -1.40 0.85
CA LEU A 125 -2.29 -2.68 0.23
C LEU A 125 -2.30 -2.57 -1.28
N LYS A 126 -1.59 -3.50 -1.93
CA LYS A 126 -1.77 -3.76 -3.35
C LYS A 126 -2.62 -5.00 -3.52
N PHE A 127 -3.83 -4.84 -4.04
CA PHE A 127 -4.71 -5.97 -4.29
C PHE A 127 -4.14 -6.86 -5.39
N LEU A 128 -3.88 -8.12 -5.03
CA LEU A 128 -3.46 -9.18 -5.95
C LEU A 128 -4.57 -10.22 -6.06
N GLU A 129 -4.58 -10.99 -7.16
CA GLU A 129 -5.52 -12.09 -7.31
C GLU A 129 -5.53 -13.01 -6.05
N PRO A 130 -6.72 -13.34 -5.50
CA PRO A 130 -8.04 -13.24 -6.13
C PRO A 130 -8.79 -11.92 -5.92
N TYR A 131 -8.19 -10.88 -5.38
CA TYR A 131 -8.83 -9.58 -5.16
C TYR A 131 -8.78 -8.72 -6.42
N TRP A 132 -9.90 -8.11 -6.75
CA TRP A 132 -10.04 -7.13 -7.81
C TRP A 132 -10.19 -5.75 -7.18
N ASP A 133 -9.22 -4.90 -7.45
CA ASP A 133 -9.10 -3.55 -6.91
C ASP A 133 -10.23 -2.65 -7.44
N VAL A 134 -10.81 -1.80 -6.58
CA VAL A 134 -11.81 -0.81 -6.96
C VAL A 134 -11.32 0.17 -8.02
N ILE A 135 -10.03 0.50 -8.01
CA ILE A 135 -9.43 1.41 -8.99
C ILE A 135 -9.51 0.84 -10.41
N GLU A 136 -9.56 -0.49 -10.53
CA GLU A 136 -9.70 -1.21 -11.80
C GLU A 136 -11.16 -1.52 -12.16
N MET A 137 -12.12 -1.24 -11.27
CA MET A 137 -13.54 -1.51 -11.47
C MET A 137 -14.27 -0.34 -12.15
N GLU A 138 -15.23 -0.66 -13.02
CA GLU A 138 -16.14 0.35 -13.56
C GLU A 138 -17.10 0.86 -12.46
N GLU A 139 -17.38 2.18 -12.45
CA GLU A 139 -18.25 2.83 -11.47
C GLU A 139 -19.63 2.16 -11.35
N LYS A 140 -20.20 1.67 -12.46
CA LYS A 140 -21.48 0.96 -12.45
C LYS A 140 -21.43 -0.34 -11.63
N ASN A 141 -20.29 -1.04 -11.63
CA ASN A 141 -20.10 -2.28 -10.87
C ASN A 141 -19.96 -1.96 -9.38
N ILE A 142 -19.21 -0.91 -9.05
CA ILE A 142 -19.05 -0.40 -7.69
C ILE A 142 -20.44 -0.04 -7.12
N GLN A 143 -21.22 0.74 -7.86
CA GLN A 143 -22.56 1.14 -7.44
C GLN A 143 -23.51 -0.05 -7.27
N ALA A 144 -23.42 -1.06 -8.13
CA ALA A 144 -24.23 -2.27 -8.02
C ALA A 144 -23.93 -3.03 -6.72
N LEU A 145 -22.65 -3.27 -6.40
CA LEU A 145 -22.23 -3.93 -5.16
C LEU A 145 -22.66 -3.14 -3.92
N MET A 146 -22.49 -1.81 -3.96
CA MET A 146 -22.90 -0.95 -2.85
C MET A 146 -24.42 -0.91 -2.66
N ASN A 147 -25.19 -0.98 -3.74
CA ASN A 147 -26.64 -1.09 -3.67
C ASN A 147 -27.08 -2.44 -3.11
N GLU A 148 -26.44 -3.52 -3.53
CA GLU A 148 -26.67 -4.88 -3.02
C GLU A 148 -26.40 -4.93 -1.51
N LEU A 149 -25.22 -4.50 -1.07
CA LEU A 149 -24.90 -4.39 0.35
C LEU A 149 -25.97 -3.61 1.14
N LYS A 150 -26.38 -2.43 0.63
CA LYS A 150 -27.41 -1.60 1.29
C LYS A 150 -28.76 -2.29 1.39
N LEU A 151 -29.13 -3.11 0.40
CA LEU A 151 -30.38 -3.88 0.41
C LEU A 151 -30.31 -5.02 1.40
N GLU A 152 -29.15 -5.65 1.57
CA GLU A 152 -28.98 -6.84 2.40
C GLU A 152 -28.77 -6.51 3.87
N LEU A 153 -28.16 -5.35 4.19
CA LEU A 153 -27.83 -4.96 5.56
C LEU A 153 -29.05 -4.84 6.49
N PRO A 154 -29.12 -5.66 7.57
CA PRO A 154 -30.09 -5.47 8.65
C PRO A 154 -29.98 -4.10 9.35
N ASP A 155 -31.05 -3.63 10.02
CA ASP A 155 -31.00 -2.33 10.73
C ASP A 155 -30.14 -2.41 12.01
N ASP A 156 -29.99 -3.61 12.57
CA ASP A 156 -29.18 -3.93 13.74
C ASP A 156 -27.77 -4.41 13.37
N HIS A 157 -27.40 -4.37 12.09
CA HIS A 157 -26.09 -4.81 11.63
C HIS A 157 -24.99 -3.81 12.02
N LEU A 158 -23.79 -4.33 12.31
CA LEU A 158 -22.65 -3.53 12.76
C LEU A 158 -22.26 -2.42 11.77
N LEU A 159 -22.42 -2.65 10.47
CA LEU A 159 -22.13 -1.67 9.41
C LEU A 159 -23.26 -0.67 9.14
N ARG A 160 -24.43 -0.78 9.79
CA ARG A 160 -25.60 0.04 9.43
C ARG A 160 -25.38 1.54 9.66
N ASN A 161 -24.60 1.89 10.67
CA ASN A 161 -24.32 3.26 11.07
C ASN A 161 -22.85 3.65 10.87
N GLU A 162 -22.10 2.84 10.13
CA GLU A 162 -20.70 3.11 9.82
C GLU A 162 -20.61 3.74 8.43
N ASN A 163 -19.68 4.68 8.25
CA ASN A 163 -19.30 5.14 6.92
C ASN A 163 -18.21 4.22 6.37
N TYR A 164 -18.31 3.87 5.10
CA TYR A 164 -17.39 2.94 4.48
C TYR A 164 -17.28 3.13 2.98
N GLU A 165 -16.12 2.77 2.43
CA GLU A 165 -15.81 2.78 1.01
C GLU A 165 -15.48 1.36 0.55
N LEU A 166 -15.90 1.00 -0.67
CA LEU A 166 -15.51 -0.27 -1.29
C LEU A 166 -14.08 -0.14 -1.82
N ILE A 167 -13.17 -0.99 -1.35
CA ILE A 167 -11.77 -0.97 -1.79
C ILE A 167 -11.39 -2.17 -2.66
N ALA A 168 -12.07 -3.30 -2.52
CA ALA A 168 -11.86 -4.45 -3.40
C ALA A 168 -13.06 -5.40 -3.43
N LYS A 169 -13.12 -6.23 -4.47
CA LYS A 169 -14.00 -7.39 -4.56
C LYS A 169 -13.18 -8.66 -4.73
N LYS A 170 -13.50 -9.72 -4.01
CA LYS A 170 -12.90 -11.02 -4.24
C LYS A 170 -13.57 -11.70 -5.46
N THR A 171 -12.77 -12.25 -6.36
CA THR A 171 -13.23 -12.74 -7.67
C THR A 171 -13.71 -14.19 -7.66
N ASN A 172 -13.29 -14.97 -6.66
CA ASN A 172 -13.62 -16.39 -6.54
C ASN A 172 -14.77 -16.68 -5.55
N ASN A 173 -15.34 -15.65 -4.91
CA ASN A 173 -16.55 -15.71 -4.09
C ASN A 173 -17.26 -14.35 -4.08
N ASP A 174 -18.26 -14.20 -3.22
CA ASP A 174 -19.07 -12.98 -3.09
C ASP A 174 -18.60 -12.05 -1.96
N ASP A 175 -17.33 -12.18 -1.55
CA ASP A 175 -16.77 -11.26 -0.56
C ASP A 175 -16.43 -9.91 -1.20
N ILE A 176 -16.82 -8.83 -0.51
CA ILE A 176 -16.36 -7.46 -0.77
C ILE A 176 -15.53 -6.97 0.42
N VAL A 177 -14.56 -6.12 0.15
CA VAL A 177 -13.68 -5.51 1.14
C VAL A 177 -13.99 -4.04 1.23
N LEU A 178 -14.29 -3.57 2.44
CA LEU A 178 -14.63 -2.19 2.74
C LEU A 178 -13.58 -1.59 3.68
N GLU A 179 -13.24 -0.32 3.47
CA GLU A 179 -12.50 0.49 4.44
C GLU A 179 -13.50 1.36 5.21
N LEU A 180 -13.44 1.31 6.54
CA LEU A 180 -14.27 2.12 7.42
C LEU A 180 -13.58 3.48 7.68
N GLU A 181 -14.36 4.48 8.10
CA GLU A 181 -13.85 5.84 8.40
C GLU A 181 -12.73 5.86 9.46
N ASP A 182 -12.68 4.86 10.34
CA ASP A 182 -11.64 4.70 11.37
C ASP A 182 -10.51 3.74 10.96
N GLU A 183 -10.30 3.55 9.65
CA GLU A 183 -9.23 2.74 9.04
C GLU A 183 -9.34 1.22 9.26
N ARG A 184 -10.39 0.76 9.96
CA ARG A 184 -10.70 -0.68 10.05
C ARG A 184 -11.09 -1.23 8.69
N ILE A 185 -10.77 -2.51 8.47
CA ILE A 185 -11.18 -3.22 7.25
C ILE A 185 -12.34 -4.16 7.57
N ALA A 186 -13.41 -4.08 6.78
CA ALA A 186 -14.54 -4.99 6.87
C ALA A 186 -14.63 -5.88 5.63
N VAL A 187 -14.59 -7.20 5.80
CA VAL A 187 -14.88 -8.15 4.74
C VAL A 187 -16.31 -8.66 4.90
N VAL A 188 -17.14 -8.38 3.91
CA VAL A 188 -18.57 -8.71 3.91
C VAL A 188 -18.83 -9.77 2.85
N HIS A 189 -19.38 -10.91 3.26
CA HIS A 189 -19.86 -11.91 2.33
C HIS A 189 -21.28 -11.53 1.88
N LEU A 190 -21.41 -11.04 0.65
CA LEU A 190 -22.73 -10.74 0.07
C LEU A 190 -23.51 -12.05 -0.12
N THR A 191 -24.84 -11.93 -0.02
CA THR A 191 -25.76 -13.02 -0.26
C THR A 191 -26.53 -12.77 -1.56
N TRP A 192 -27.33 -13.74 -2.01
CA TRP A 192 -28.01 -13.67 -3.30
C TRP A 192 -29.51 -13.38 -3.17
N LYS A 193 -29.98 -12.92 -2.00
CA LYS A 193 -31.43 -12.85 -1.74
C LYS A 193 -32.07 -11.57 -2.26
N SER A 194 -31.28 -10.57 -2.67
CA SER A 194 -31.75 -9.27 -3.18
C SER A 194 -32.82 -8.63 -2.28
N LYS A 195 -32.72 -8.87 -0.96
CA LYS A 195 -33.60 -8.37 0.08
C LYS A 195 -32.84 -8.35 1.41
N LYS A 196 -33.36 -7.59 2.37
CA LYS A 196 -32.80 -7.50 3.71
C LYS A 196 -32.63 -8.88 4.34
N GLU A 197 -31.45 -9.12 4.87
CA GLU A 197 -31.10 -10.39 5.49
C GLU A 197 -31.61 -10.49 6.94
N THR A 198 -31.57 -11.71 7.47
CA THR A 198 -31.96 -12.05 8.85
C THR A 198 -30.97 -13.07 9.42
N ASN A 199 -30.93 -13.23 10.74
CA ASN A 199 -30.07 -14.22 11.42
C ASN A 199 -28.55 -14.05 11.21
N GLY A 200 -28.01 -12.84 11.43
CA GLY A 200 -26.56 -12.62 11.45
C GLY A 200 -25.88 -12.56 10.06
N TYR A 201 -26.67 -12.44 9.00
CA TYR A 201 -26.21 -12.13 7.64
C TYR A 201 -26.42 -10.65 7.30
N PRO A 202 -25.63 -10.08 6.36
CA PRO A 202 -24.46 -10.70 5.72
C PRO A 202 -23.33 -10.96 6.73
N THR A 203 -22.58 -12.05 6.53
CA THR A 203 -21.47 -12.38 7.44
C THR A 203 -20.38 -11.33 7.27
N THR A 204 -20.00 -10.68 8.35
CA THR A 204 -19.00 -9.61 8.33
C THR A 204 -17.85 -9.93 9.27
N ARG A 205 -16.62 -9.83 8.77
CA ARG A 205 -15.37 -9.94 9.53
C ARG A 205 -14.72 -8.55 9.60
N ILE A 206 -14.30 -8.14 10.79
CA ILE A 206 -13.67 -6.83 11.02
C ILE A 206 -12.22 -7.05 11.44
N TYR A 207 -11.32 -6.30 10.79
CA TYR A 207 -9.90 -6.25 11.06
C TYR A 207 -9.54 -4.86 11.59
N LYS A 208 -8.52 -4.83 12.45
CA LYS A 208 -8.09 -3.59 13.11
C LYS A 208 -7.64 -2.52 12.11
N ASP A 209 -6.93 -2.93 11.07
CA ASP A 209 -6.34 -2.07 10.05
C ASP A 209 -5.91 -2.94 8.84
N LYS A 210 -5.34 -2.30 7.81
CA LYS A 210 -4.82 -2.95 6.60
C LYS A 210 -3.76 -4.03 6.90
N VAL A 211 -2.91 -3.83 7.92
CA VAL A 211 -1.86 -4.79 8.31
C VAL A 211 -2.48 -6.04 8.92
N ASP A 212 -3.46 -5.85 9.80
CA ASP A 212 -4.22 -6.94 10.41
C ASP A 212 -5.00 -7.76 9.36
N PHE A 213 -5.66 -7.09 8.41
CA PHE A 213 -6.33 -7.75 7.29
C PHE A 213 -5.36 -8.55 6.41
N TRP A 214 -4.21 -7.98 6.07
CA TRP A 214 -3.15 -8.67 5.32
C TRP A 214 -2.69 -9.95 6.01
N ASN A 215 -2.36 -9.84 7.30
CA ASN A 215 -1.78 -10.94 8.08
C ASN A 215 -2.77 -12.07 8.34
N ASN A 216 -4.06 -11.75 8.53
CA ASN A 216 -5.06 -12.73 8.95
C ASN A 216 -5.94 -13.28 7.82
N GLU A 217 -6.05 -12.62 6.66
CA GLU A 217 -6.91 -13.08 5.56
C GLU A 217 -6.22 -13.01 4.19
N MET A 218 -5.92 -11.81 3.69
CA MET A 218 -5.55 -11.59 2.28
C MET A 218 -4.33 -12.39 1.83
N LYS A 219 -3.29 -12.48 2.66
CA LYS A 219 -2.08 -13.23 2.34
C LYS A 219 -2.38 -14.71 2.09
N GLN A 220 -3.20 -15.32 2.94
CA GLN A 220 -3.53 -16.73 2.85
C GLN A 220 -4.39 -17.00 1.60
N ASP A 221 -5.35 -16.13 1.32
CA ASP A 221 -6.19 -16.21 0.12
C ASP A 221 -5.38 -16.17 -1.18
N ILE A 222 -4.37 -15.29 -1.27
CA ILE A 222 -3.47 -15.21 -2.43
C ILE A 222 -2.66 -16.50 -2.59
N LEU A 223 -2.13 -17.05 -1.49
CA LEU A 223 -1.36 -18.30 -1.52
C LEU A 223 -2.22 -19.48 -1.99
N GLU A 224 -3.40 -19.66 -1.41
CA GLU A 224 -4.32 -20.72 -1.78
C GLU A 224 -4.80 -20.62 -3.24
N PHE A 225 -5.04 -19.39 -3.72
CA PHE A 225 -5.43 -19.17 -5.10
C PHE A 225 -4.31 -19.54 -6.08
N LYS A 226 -3.06 -19.19 -5.76
CA LYS A 226 -1.87 -19.58 -6.55
C LYS A 226 -1.70 -21.10 -6.57
N GLU A 227 -1.83 -21.77 -5.43
CA GLU A 227 -1.72 -23.23 -5.33
C GLU A 227 -2.77 -23.94 -6.20
N LYS A 228 -4.04 -23.50 -6.13
CA LYS A 228 -5.13 -24.04 -6.98
C LYS A 228 -4.87 -23.83 -8.47
N LYS A 229 -4.36 -22.67 -8.88
CA LYS A 229 -3.98 -22.40 -10.28
C LYS A 229 -2.84 -23.32 -10.75
N THR A 230 -1.87 -23.63 -9.89
CA THR A 230 -0.77 -24.54 -10.23
C THR A 230 -1.15 -26.02 -10.22
N GLY A 231 -2.06 -26.44 -9.32
CA GLY A 231 -2.51 -27.83 -9.21
C GLY A 231 -3.48 -28.28 -10.30
N ASN A 232 -4.19 -27.35 -10.94
CA ASN A 232 -5.11 -27.63 -12.06
C ASN A 232 -4.40 -27.73 -13.43
N ASN A 233 -3.07 -27.64 -13.48
CA ASN A 233 -2.27 -27.75 -14.71
C ASN A 233 -1.55 -29.11 -14.86
N VAL A 234 -2.05 -30.17 -14.21
CA VAL A 234 -1.54 -31.55 -14.34
C VAL A 234 -2.60 -32.47 -14.95
#